data_AF-A0A0M3J897-F1
#
_entry.id   AF-A0A0M3J897-F1
#
_cell.length_a   1.000
_cell.length_b   1.000
_cell.length_c   1.000
_cell.angle_alpha   90.00
_cell.angle_beta   90.00
_cell.angle_gamma   90.00
#
_symmetry.space_group_name_H-M   'P 1'
#
loop_
_entity.id
_entity.type
_entity.pdbx_description
1 polymer ?
#
loop_
_entity_poly.entity_id
_entity_poly.type
_entity_poly.pdbx_seq_one_letter_code
_entity_poly.pdbx_strand_id
1 'polypeptide(L)'
;MPSLDGFFTFIAVSFLQSYLSSKTVCMSGQTKAGRIYDVKNLYGLQESIATESALHLATSKRGAVITRSSYPSAGHYAGHWLGDNSASWSDLKTSVIGIQEFNIFGVPYIGADICGFLGNTTEELCLRWQQLGAFYPFSRNHNDKGALPQHPTMWPSVQEATREANLFRYEYLPYLYLLHFEASRSG
;
A
#
# COMPACT_ATOMS: atom_id res chain seq x y z
N MET A 1 13.69 -39.56 -21.60
CA MET A 1 12.60 -38.91 -20.83
C MET A 1 13.26 -38.18 -19.67
N PRO A 2 13.37 -36.84 -19.70
CA PRO A 2 14.05 -36.09 -18.65
C PRO A 2 13.14 -35.87 -17.44
N SER A 3 13.73 -35.92 -16.25
CA SER A 3 13.12 -35.74 -14.94
C SER A 3 12.70 -34.29 -14.70
N LEU A 4 11.47 -34.12 -14.21
CA LEU A 4 10.91 -32.85 -13.74
C LEU A 4 11.28 -32.66 -12.27
N ASP A 5 12.49 -32.18 -12.00
CA ASP A 5 12.85 -31.68 -10.66
C ASP A 5 12.34 -30.24 -10.53
N GLY A 6 11.06 -30.14 -10.16
CA GLY A 6 10.38 -28.90 -9.87
C GLY A 6 10.93 -28.23 -8.61
N PHE A 7 11.46 -27.03 -8.78
CA PHE A 7 11.67 -26.04 -7.73
C PHE A 7 10.34 -25.68 -7.05
N PHE A 8 9.95 -26.43 -6.02
CA PHE A 8 8.99 -25.99 -5.03
C PHE A 8 9.74 -25.71 -3.73
N THR A 9 10.28 -24.50 -3.60
CA THR A 9 10.65 -23.96 -2.30
C THR A 9 9.34 -23.66 -1.56
N PHE A 10 8.82 -24.65 -0.83
CA PHE A 10 7.82 -24.40 0.20
C PHE A 10 8.49 -23.50 1.25
N ILE A 11 8.05 -22.25 1.33
CA ILE A 11 8.30 -21.41 2.51
C ILE A 11 7.70 -22.18 3.68
N ALA A 12 8.56 -22.74 4.52
CA ALA A 12 8.17 -23.28 5.80
C ALA A 12 7.69 -22.12 6.68
N VAL A 13 6.39 -21.79 6.60
CA VAL A 13 5.74 -20.98 7.61
C VAL A 13 5.69 -21.85 8.86
N SER A 14 6.63 -21.65 9.78
CA SER A 14 6.54 -22.24 11.11
C SER A 14 5.28 -21.67 11.76
N PHE A 15 4.21 -22.46 11.81
CA PHE A 15 3.03 -22.15 12.62
C PHE A 15 3.39 -22.33 14.10
N LEU A 16 4.21 -21.41 14.63
CA LEU A 16 4.19 -21.13 16.06
C LEU A 16 2.74 -20.83 16.41
N GLN A 17 2.21 -21.52 17.42
CA GLN A 17 0.79 -21.54 17.76
C GLN A 17 0.20 -20.12 17.78
N SER A 18 -0.61 -19.80 16.77
CA SER A 18 -1.25 -18.51 16.61
C SER A 18 -2.69 -18.58 17.08
N TYR A 19 -3.12 -17.57 17.84
CA TYR A 19 -4.49 -17.41 18.30
C TYR A 19 -5.11 -16.21 17.57
N LEU A 20 -6.44 -16.12 17.53
CA LEU A 20 -7.12 -14.95 16.96
C LEU A 20 -6.73 -13.64 17.65
N SER A 21 -6.23 -13.70 18.89
CA SER A 21 -5.70 -12.58 19.68
C SER A 21 -4.20 -12.33 19.50
N SER A 22 -3.47 -13.12 18.70
CA SER A 22 -2.03 -12.92 18.51
C SER A 22 -1.74 -11.54 17.92
N LYS A 23 -0.93 -10.74 18.64
CA LYS A 23 -0.52 -9.37 18.27
C LYS A 23 -1.71 -8.42 18.00
N THR A 24 -2.83 -8.64 18.68
CA THR A 24 -4.02 -7.78 18.60
C THR A 24 -4.76 -7.76 19.94
N VAL A 25 -5.93 -7.11 19.99
CA VAL A 25 -6.81 -7.07 21.17
C VAL A 25 -7.48 -8.43 21.44
N CYS A 26 -7.91 -8.66 22.70
CA CYS A 26 -8.58 -9.89 23.11
C CYS A 26 -9.93 -10.09 22.41
N MET A 27 -10.22 -11.32 21.96
CA MET A 27 -11.47 -11.64 21.26
C MET A 27 -12.73 -11.48 22.14
N SER A 28 -12.58 -11.60 23.46
CA SER A 28 -13.64 -11.36 24.45
C SER A 28 -13.88 -9.88 24.75
N GLY A 29 -13.06 -8.97 24.20
CA GLY A 29 -13.27 -7.53 24.34
C GLY A 29 -14.63 -7.11 23.78
N GLN A 30 -15.24 -6.08 24.38
CA GLN A 30 -16.54 -5.57 23.99
C GLN A 30 -16.41 -4.19 23.35
N THR A 31 -17.13 -3.97 22.25
CA THR A 31 -17.30 -2.67 21.61
C THR A 31 -18.78 -2.33 21.55
N LYS A 32 -19.12 -1.08 21.18
CA LYS A 32 -20.51 -0.69 20.93
C LYS A 32 -21.19 -1.53 19.83
N ALA A 33 -20.41 -2.04 18.87
CA ALA A 33 -20.90 -2.83 17.74
C ALA A 33 -20.94 -4.35 18.02
N GLY A 34 -20.50 -4.79 19.21
CA GLY A 34 -20.43 -6.20 19.58
C GLY A 34 -19.04 -6.61 20.08
N ARG A 35 -18.84 -7.92 20.25
CA ARG A 35 -17.56 -8.47 20.71
C ARG A 35 -16.51 -8.29 19.62
N ILE A 36 -15.26 -8.06 20.03
CA ILE A 36 -14.10 -8.00 19.13
C ILE A 36 -14.02 -9.24 18.24
N TYR A 37 -14.34 -10.43 18.75
CA TYR A 37 -14.42 -11.65 17.93
C TYR A 37 -15.24 -11.45 16.64
N ASP A 38 -16.38 -10.78 16.75
CA ASP A 38 -17.34 -10.59 15.66
C ASP A 38 -16.98 -9.38 14.77
N VAL A 39 -16.33 -8.35 15.33
CA VAL A 39 -16.08 -7.06 14.63
C VAL A 39 -14.63 -6.74 14.33
N LYS A 40 -13.67 -7.61 14.69
CA LYS A 40 -12.21 -7.36 14.57
C LYS A 40 -11.82 -6.81 13.19
N ASN A 41 -12.28 -7.46 12.12
CA ASN A 41 -11.89 -7.09 10.75
C ASN A 41 -12.50 -5.76 10.29
N LEU A 42 -13.49 -5.22 11.00
CA LEU A 42 -14.12 -3.93 10.70
C LEU A 42 -13.36 -2.75 11.31
N TYR A 43 -12.40 -3.00 12.21
CA TYR A 43 -11.76 -1.94 13.00
C TYR A 43 -11.18 -0.82 12.12
N GLY A 44 -10.33 -1.17 11.15
CA GLY A 44 -9.72 -0.20 10.24
C GLY A 44 -10.72 0.49 9.31
N LEU A 45 -11.79 -0.20 8.89
CA LEU A 45 -12.87 0.40 8.11
C LEU A 45 -13.63 1.45 8.93
N GLN A 46 -14.01 1.11 10.17
CA GLN A 46 -14.73 2.03 11.06
C GLN A 46 -13.88 3.25 11.43
N GLU A 47 -12.58 3.06 11.66
CA GLU A 47 -11.64 4.16 11.86
C GLU A 47 -11.53 5.06 10.61
N SER A 48 -11.50 4.47 9.41
CA SER A 48 -11.44 5.22 8.16
C SER A 48 -12.70 6.06 7.93
N ILE A 49 -13.89 5.50 8.21
CA ILE A 49 -15.18 6.21 8.13
C ILE A 49 -15.20 7.41 9.09
N ALA A 50 -14.82 7.18 10.35
CA ALA A 50 -14.81 8.24 11.35
C ALA A 50 -13.80 9.35 11.00
N THR A 51 -12.63 8.97 10.50
CA THR A 51 -11.54 9.89 10.15
C THR A 51 -11.88 10.73 8.92
N GLU A 52 -12.48 10.12 7.88
CA GLU A 52 -12.91 10.84 6.68
C GLU A 52 -13.96 11.90 7.04
N SER A 53 -14.97 11.52 7.86
CA SER A 53 -15.99 12.44 8.34
C SER A 53 -15.38 13.59 9.15
N ALA A 54 -14.46 13.28 10.08
CA ALA A 54 -13.79 14.29 10.89
C ALA A 54 -12.94 15.24 10.03
N LEU A 55 -12.23 14.72 9.03
CA LEU A 55 -11.41 15.52 8.10
C LEU A 55 -12.28 16.48 7.29
N HIS A 56 -13.45 16.02 6.81
CA HIS A 56 -14.39 16.87 6.10
C HIS A 56 -14.96 17.96 7.01
N LEU A 57 -15.38 17.61 8.23
CA LEU A 57 -15.89 18.58 9.21
C LEU A 57 -14.84 19.64 9.58
N ALA A 58 -13.58 19.24 9.74
CA ALA A 58 -12.50 20.14 10.13
C ALA A 58 -12.05 21.08 9.00
N THR A 59 -12.17 20.67 7.73
CA THR A 59 -11.57 21.39 6.60
C THR A 59 -12.57 21.92 5.56
N SER A 60 -13.80 21.41 5.57
CA SER A 60 -14.83 21.63 4.54
C SER A 60 -14.36 21.34 3.11
N LYS A 61 -13.33 20.50 2.95
CA LYS A 61 -12.73 20.12 1.66
C LYS A 61 -12.77 18.61 1.48
N ARG A 62 -12.54 18.17 0.24
CA ARG A 62 -12.19 16.77 -0.04
C ARG A 62 -10.79 16.52 0.52
N GLY A 63 -10.71 15.63 1.50
CA GLY A 63 -9.45 15.18 2.09
C GLY A 63 -9.00 13.83 1.54
N ALA A 64 -7.87 13.34 2.05
CA ALA A 64 -7.38 12.00 1.76
C ALA A 64 -7.04 11.30 3.08
N VAL A 65 -7.64 10.13 3.30
CA VAL A 65 -7.29 9.21 4.38
C VAL A 65 -6.55 8.03 3.76
N ILE A 66 -5.43 7.63 4.34
CA ILE A 66 -4.65 6.47 3.91
C ILE A 66 -4.62 5.48 5.07
N THR A 67 -5.22 4.30 4.90
CA THR A 67 -5.35 3.29 5.96
C THR A 67 -4.51 2.05 5.68
N ARG A 68 -3.99 1.43 6.75
CA ARG A 68 -3.26 0.14 6.67
C ARG A 68 -4.18 -1.06 6.79
N SER A 69 -5.29 -0.95 7.53
CA SER A 69 -6.24 -2.04 7.72
C SER A 69 -7.51 -1.70 6.97
N SER A 70 -7.92 -2.57 6.05
CA SER A 70 -9.12 -2.39 5.23
C SER A 70 -10.04 -3.62 5.33
N TYR A 71 -11.29 -3.40 4.94
CA TYR A 71 -12.33 -4.41 4.76
C TYR A 71 -13.10 -4.04 3.48
N PRO A 72 -13.87 -4.95 2.84
CA PRO A 72 -14.76 -4.57 1.75
C PRO A 72 -15.49 -3.25 2.01
N SER A 73 -15.57 -2.42 0.97
CA SER A 73 -16.05 -1.02 0.99
C SER A 73 -15.10 0.05 1.53
N ALA A 74 -13.88 -0.29 1.96
CA ALA A 74 -12.91 0.71 2.44
C ALA A 74 -12.58 1.83 1.43
N GLY A 75 -12.61 1.52 0.13
CA GLY A 75 -12.29 2.49 -0.94
C GLY A 75 -13.28 3.65 -1.07
N HIS A 76 -14.46 3.57 -0.43
CA HIS A 76 -15.36 4.71 -0.31
C HIS A 76 -14.84 5.80 0.63
N TYR A 77 -13.95 5.44 1.57
CA TYR A 77 -13.57 6.31 2.69
C TYR A 77 -12.06 6.60 2.73
N ALA A 78 -11.23 5.69 2.22
CA ALA A 78 -9.78 5.81 2.31
C ALA A 78 -9.06 5.14 1.13
N GLY A 79 -7.88 5.66 0.81
CA GLY A 79 -6.87 4.93 0.06
C GLY A 79 -6.08 3.96 0.95
N HIS A 80 -5.16 3.22 0.35
CA HIS A 80 -4.38 2.19 1.03
C HIS A 80 -2.93 2.20 0.55
N TRP A 81 -2.04 1.56 1.31
CA TRP A 81 -0.72 1.18 0.84
C TRP A 81 -0.43 -0.25 1.26
N LEU A 82 0.41 -0.96 0.51
CA LEU A 82 0.69 -2.39 0.73
C LEU A 82 1.44 -2.74 2.03
N GLY A 83 1.62 -1.78 2.93
CA GLY A 83 2.26 -1.99 4.23
C GLY A 83 3.78 -2.08 4.15
N ASP A 84 4.35 -2.81 5.09
CA ASP A 84 5.78 -2.87 5.39
C ASP A 84 6.51 -3.80 4.41
N ASN A 85 6.62 -3.38 3.14
CA ASN A 85 7.39 -4.10 2.11
C ASN A 85 8.91 -3.97 2.36
N SER A 86 9.70 -4.83 1.74
CA SER A 86 11.16 -4.82 1.80
C SER A 86 11.79 -4.12 0.60
N ALA A 87 13.00 -3.57 0.80
CA ALA A 87 13.86 -3.07 -0.27
C ALA A 87 14.46 -4.25 -1.08
N SER A 88 13.61 -4.97 -1.80
CA SER A 88 13.97 -6.13 -2.62
C SER A 88 13.30 -6.10 -4.00
N TRP A 89 13.95 -6.73 -4.98
CA TRP A 89 13.38 -6.93 -6.32
C TRP A 89 12.10 -7.77 -6.32
N SER A 90 11.96 -8.69 -5.36
CA SER A 90 10.75 -9.50 -5.18
C SER A 90 9.55 -8.62 -4.84
N ASP A 91 9.74 -7.65 -3.95
CA ASP A 91 8.66 -6.78 -3.50
C ASP A 91 8.34 -5.69 -4.51
N LEU A 92 9.34 -5.22 -5.28
CA LEU A 92 9.10 -4.42 -6.47
C LEU A 92 8.19 -5.14 -7.48
N LYS A 93 8.39 -6.45 -7.68
CA LYS A 93 7.54 -7.24 -8.59
C LYS A 93 6.16 -7.47 -7.98
N THR A 94 6.10 -7.79 -6.70
CA THR A 94 4.84 -8.14 -6.01
C THR A 94 3.94 -6.93 -5.83
N SER A 95 4.48 -5.71 -5.74
CA SER A 95 3.67 -4.49 -5.66
C SER A 95 2.74 -4.31 -6.86
N VAL A 96 3.17 -4.72 -8.06
CA VAL A 96 2.35 -4.68 -9.28
C VAL A 96 1.11 -5.55 -9.14
N ILE A 97 1.23 -6.71 -8.49
CA ILE A 97 0.13 -7.65 -8.24
C ILE A 97 -0.78 -7.06 -7.16
N GLY A 98 -0.24 -6.68 -6.00
CA GLY A 98 -1.03 -6.14 -4.89
C GLY A 98 -1.81 -4.88 -5.28
N ILE A 99 -1.23 -4.00 -6.09
CA ILE A 99 -1.93 -2.80 -6.59
C ILE A 99 -3.11 -3.18 -7.50
N GLN A 100 -2.96 -4.17 -8.38
CA GLN A 100 -4.06 -4.65 -9.22
C GLN A 100 -5.16 -5.30 -8.39
N GLU A 101 -4.81 -6.13 -7.40
CA GLU A 101 -5.77 -6.75 -6.48
C GLU A 101 -6.62 -5.70 -5.77
N PHE A 102 -6.00 -4.64 -5.23
CA PHE A 102 -6.75 -3.57 -4.55
C PHE A 102 -7.62 -2.74 -5.49
N ASN A 103 -7.23 -2.55 -6.75
CA ASN A 103 -8.13 -1.96 -7.75
C ASN A 103 -9.37 -2.85 -7.95
N ILE A 104 -9.20 -4.18 -8.03
CA ILE A 104 -10.32 -5.14 -8.11
C ILE A 104 -11.17 -5.14 -6.83
N PHE A 105 -10.55 -4.94 -5.66
CA PHE A 105 -11.25 -4.80 -4.38
C PHE A 105 -12.00 -3.47 -4.21
N GLY A 106 -11.96 -2.59 -5.21
CA GLY A 106 -12.62 -1.28 -5.17
C GLY A 106 -11.88 -0.24 -4.33
N VAL A 107 -10.55 -0.35 -4.20
CA VAL A 107 -9.69 0.62 -3.49
C VAL A 107 -8.64 1.18 -4.47
N PRO A 108 -9.05 2.06 -5.41
CA PRO A 108 -8.19 2.48 -6.52
C PRO A 108 -7.09 3.46 -6.12
N TYR A 109 -7.21 4.14 -4.97
CA TYR A 109 -6.14 5.01 -4.45
C TYR A 109 -5.15 4.19 -3.62
N ILE A 110 -4.31 3.42 -4.32
CA ILE A 110 -3.40 2.39 -3.77
C ILE A 110 -1.95 2.62 -4.23
N GLY A 111 -0.99 2.22 -3.40
CA GLY A 111 0.44 2.22 -3.72
C GLY A 111 1.27 1.29 -2.84
N ALA A 112 2.57 1.23 -3.12
CA ALA A 112 3.57 0.60 -2.26
C ALA A 112 4.64 1.62 -1.89
N ASP A 113 5.39 1.36 -0.82
CA ASP A 113 6.51 2.23 -0.45
C ASP A 113 7.64 2.07 -1.47
N ILE A 114 7.85 3.14 -2.24
CA ILE A 114 8.83 3.21 -3.32
C ILE A 114 10.24 3.11 -2.73
N CYS A 115 11.08 2.29 -3.36
CA CYS A 115 12.40 1.85 -2.90
C CYS A 115 12.40 0.82 -1.75
N GLY A 116 11.22 0.51 -1.19
CA GLY A 116 11.01 -0.43 -0.09
C GLY A 116 11.04 0.24 1.29
N PHE A 117 10.21 -0.25 2.21
CA PHE A 117 10.16 0.26 3.58
C PHE A 117 11.24 -0.37 4.48
N LEU A 118 11.34 -1.70 4.52
CA LEU A 118 12.28 -2.46 5.35
C LEU A 118 13.63 -2.69 4.66
N GLY A 119 14.71 -2.48 5.41
CA GLY A 119 16.08 -2.72 4.95
C GLY A 119 16.67 -1.56 4.14
N ASN A 120 17.89 -1.76 3.63
CA ASN A 120 18.59 -0.74 2.85
C ASN A 120 18.42 -1.02 1.36
N THR A 121 17.84 -0.07 0.64
CA THR A 121 17.74 -0.11 -0.82
C THR A 121 19.11 0.04 -1.49
N THR A 122 19.18 -0.31 -2.78
CA THR A 122 20.34 -0.04 -3.63
C THR A 122 19.99 1.04 -4.64
N GLU A 123 21.01 1.72 -5.16
CA GLU A 123 20.84 2.75 -6.19
C GLU A 123 20.00 2.24 -7.39
N GLU A 124 20.35 1.06 -7.93
CA GLU A 124 19.64 0.47 -9.06
C GLU A 124 18.19 0.10 -8.71
N LEU A 125 17.96 -0.52 -7.55
CA LEU A 125 16.61 -0.90 -7.13
C LEU A 125 15.73 0.34 -6.96
N CYS A 126 16.23 1.37 -6.26
CA CYS A 126 15.48 2.59 -6.02
C CYS A 126 15.22 3.34 -7.34
N LEU A 127 16.18 3.36 -8.27
CA LEU A 127 16.00 3.91 -9.62
C LEU A 127 14.82 3.22 -10.33
N ARG A 128 14.82 1.89 -10.39
CA ARG A 128 13.73 1.12 -11.03
C ARG A 128 12.40 1.29 -10.33
N TRP A 129 12.42 1.37 -9.00
CA TRP A 129 11.20 1.58 -8.23
C TRP A 129 10.62 2.98 -8.42
N GLN A 130 11.44 4.02 -8.58
CA GLN A 130 10.94 5.37 -8.89
C GLN A 130 10.28 5.42 -10.28
N GLN A 131 10.87 4.73 -11.27
CA GLN A 131 10.27 4.59 -12.60
C GLN A 131 8.90 3.91 -12.54
N LEU A 132 8.78 2.77 -11.84
CA LEU A 132 7.50 2.06 -11.69
C LEU A 132 6.50 2.84 -10.80
N GLY A 133 6.99 3.36 -9.68
CA GLY A 133 6.18 4.00 -8.65
C GLY A 133 5.51 5.29 -9.08
N ALA A 134 6.01 5.95 -10.13
CA ALA A 134 5.35 7.06 -10.79
C ALA A 134 3.99 6.67 -11.43
N PHE A 135 3.76 5.37 -11.70
CA PHE A 135 2.50 4.85 -12.24
C PHE A 135 1.54 4.36 -11.15
N TYR A 136 1.94 4.33 -9.87
CA TYR A 136 1.02 3.99 -8.79
C TYR A 136 -0.03 5.10 -8.61
N PRO A 137 -1.32 4.79 -8.43
CA PRO A 137 -2.33 5.80 -8.13
C PRO A 137 -1.95 6.66 -6.92
N PHE A 138 -1.52 6.01 -5.83
CA PHE A 138 -0.86 6.64 -4.68
C PHE A 138 0.65 6.40 -4.76
N SER A 139 1.42 7.47 -5.02
CA SER A 139 2.87 7.40 -5.22
C SER A 139 3.60 8.02 -4.02
N ARG A 140 4.29 7.19 -3.23
CA ARG A 140 4.99 7.59 -2.00
C ARG A 140 6.33 6.88 -1.87
N ASN A 141 7.39 7.63 -1.60
CA ASN A 141 8.64 7.08 -1.06
C ASN A 141 8.59 7.23 0.48
N HIS A 142 8.70 6.12 1.19
CA HIS A 142 8.67 6.06 2.65
C HIS A 142 9.71 5.02 3.11
N ASN A 143 10.37 5.29 4.23
CA ASN A 143 11.54 4.53 4.69
C ASN A 143 11.42 4.23 6.19
N ASP A 144 11.99 3.12 6.62
CA ASP A 144 12.02 2.77 8.04
C ASP A 144 13.05 3.62 8.82
N LYS A 145 12.80 3.77 10.11
CA LYS A 145 13.69 4.49 11.01
C LYS A 145 15.00 3.73 11.16
N GLY A 146 16.10 4.39 10.80
CA GLY A 146 17.46 3.83 10.94
C GLY A 146 17.97 3.14 9.67
N ALA A 147 17.14 3.00 8.64
CA ALA A 147 17.61 2.66 7.30
C ALA A 147 18.43 3.81 6.69
N LEU A 148 19.29 3.46 5.73
CA LEU A 148 20.02 4.46 4.95
C LEU A 148 19.03 5.36 4.18
N PRO A 149 19.35 6.66 3.97
CA PRO A 149 18.45 7.54 3.24
C PRO A 149 18.21 7.07 1.80
N GLN A 150 16.97 7.23 1.32
CA GLN A 150 16.54 6.81 -0.02
C GLN A 150 15.70 7.85 -0.75
N HIS A 151 15.77 9.13 -0.34
CA HIS A 151 15.09 10.20 -1.05
C HIS A 151 15.65 10.38 -2.47
N PRO A 152 14.86 10.90 -3.43
CA PRO A 152 15.26 10.93 -4.85
C PRO A 152 16.61 11.58 -5.15
N THR A 153 17.06 12.53 -4.32
CA THR A 153 18.34 13.24 -4.49
C THR A 153 19.55 12.51 -3.89
N MET A 154 19.38 11.30 -3.34
CA MET A 154 20.49 10.53 -2.75
C MET A 154 21.53 10.08 -3.77
N TRP A 155 21.10 9.74 -4.98
CA TRP A 155 21.95 9.32 -6.08
C TRP A 155 21.64 10.16 -7.33
N PRO A 156 22.64 10.63 -8.09
CA PRO A 156 22.39 11.35 -9.33
C PRO A 156 21.55 10.56 -10.34
N SER A 157 21.76 9.25 -10.43
CA SER A 157 21.00 8.38 -11.35
C SER A 157 19.52 8.25 -10.95
N VAL A 158 19.24 8.06 -9.65
CA VAL A 158 17.88 8.00 -9.10
C VAL A 158 17.20 9.35 -9.23
N GLN A 159 17.92 10.45 -9.02
CA GLN A 159 17.40 11.80 -9.18
C GLN A 159 16.90 12.03 -10.62
N GLU A 160 17.71 11.67 -11.60
CA GLU A 160 17.35 11.84 -13.01
C GLU A 160 16.16 10.96 -13.40
N ALA A 161 16.20 9.67 -13.06
CA ALA A 161 15.08 8.76 -13.33
C ALA A 161 13.78 9.19 -12.64
N THR A 162 13.87 9.68 -11.40
CA THR A 162 12.69 10.21 -10.68
C THR A 162 12.15 11.46 -11.34
N ARG A 163 13.03 12.36 -11.83
CA ARG A 163 12.62 13.57 -12.54
C ARG A 163 11.87 13.20 -13.82
N GLU A 164 12.42 12.34 -14.65
CA GLU A 164 11.77 11.89 -15.90
C GLU A 164 10.41 11.24 -15.62
N ALA A 165 10.36 10.29 -14.68
CA ALA A 165 9.13 9.56 -14.35
C ALA A 165 8.05 10.48 -13.75
N ASN A 166 8.45 11.42 -12.89
CA ASN A 166 7.50 12.37 -12.30
C ASN A 166 7.04 13.44 -13.28
N LEU A 167 7.89 13.91 -14.19
CA LEU A 167 7.44 14.85 -15.23
C LEU A 167 6.35 14.21 -16.10
N PHE A 168 6.55 12.95 -16.51
CA PHE A 168 5.50 12.17 -17.17
C PHE A 168 4.25 12.08 -16.29
N ARG A 169 4.38 11.64 -15.03
CA ARG A 169 3.21 11.54 -14.12
C ARG A 169 2.45 12.86 -14.02
N TYR A 170 3.15 13.98 -13.87
CA TYR A 170 2.57 15.30 -13.68
C TYR A 170 1.87 15.82 -14.94
N GLU A 171 2.43 15.54 -16.12
CA GLU A 171 1.77 15.80 -17.40
C GLU A 171 0.44 15.04 -17.52
N TYR A 172 0.39 13.79 -17.05
CA TYR A 172 -0.80 12.93 -17.10
C TYR A 172 -1.70 12.98 -15.85
N LEU A 173 -1.46 13.88 -14.89
CA LEU A 173 -2.34 14.04 -13.73
C LEU A 173 -3.81 14.30 -14.11
N PRO A 174 -4.16 15.09 -15.15
CA PRO A 174 -5.54 15.23 -15.58
C PRO A 174 -6.18 13.91 -16.02
N TYR A 175 -5.40 13.04 -16.67
CA TYR A 175 -5.87 11.72 -17.09
C TYR A 175 -6.06 10.79 -15.89
N LEU A 176 -5.09 10.74 -14.96
CA LEU A 176 -5.22 9.97 -13.72
C LEU A 176 -6.43 10.43 -12.89
N TYR A 177 -6.69 11.74 -12.83
CA TYR A 177 -7.86 12.28 -12.16
C TYR A 177 -9.18 11.87 -12.83
N LEU A 178 -9.21 11.85 -14.18
CA LEU A 178 -10.36 11.33 -14.93
C LEU A 178 -10.61 9.85 -14.61
N LEU A 179 -9.57 9.02 -14.54
CA LEU A 179 -9.71 7.61 -14.16
C LEU A 179 -10.28 7.43 -12.75
N HIS A 180 -9.85 8.26 -11.79
CA HIS A 180 -10.45 8.27 -10.46
C HIS A 180 -11.91 8.75 -10.46
N PHE A 181 -12.28 9.68 -11.33
CA PHE A 181 -13.66 10.09 -11.51
C PHE A 181 -14.53 8.96 -12.06
N GLU A 182 -14.06 8.23 -13.09
CA GLU A 182 -14.77 7.06 -13.62
C GLU A 182 -14.92 5.98 -12.56
N ALA A 183 -13.85 5.64 -11.84
CA ALA A 183 -13.91 4.67 -10.74
C ALA A 183 -14.93 5.07 -9.67
N SER A 184 -15.00 6.36 -9.32
CA SER A 184 -15.99 6.85 -8.35
C SER A 184 -17.46 6.75 -8.81
N ARG A 185 -17.69 6.66 -10.13
CA ARG A 185 -19.02 6.62 -10.73
C ARG A 185 -19.50 5.20 -11.05
N SER A 186 -18.60 4.35 -11.52
CA SER A 186 -18.95 3.03 -12.09
C SER A 186 -18.24 1.85 -11.43
N GLY A 187 -17.38 2.09 -10.44
CA GLY A 187 -16.53 1.06 -9.84
C GLY A 187 -15.22 0.94 -10.58
#